data_AF-A0AAD9TEL8-F1
#
_entry.id   AF-A0AAD9TEL8-F1
#
_cell.length_a   1.000
_cell.length_b   1.000
_cell.length_c   1.000
_cell.angle_alpha   90.00
_cell.angle_beta   90.00
_cell.angle_gamma   90.00
#
_symmetry.space_group_name_H-M   'P 1'
#
loop_
_entity.id
_entity.type
_entity.pdbx_description
1 polymer ?
#
loop_
_entity_poly.entity_id
_entity_poly.type
_entity_poly.pdbx_seq_one_letter_code
_entity_poly.pdbx_strand_id
1 'polypeptide(L)'
;MKFIHEFHRNGNIVNDSNKTFAALIPKCSHPESMRDFRPISLVGSMYKILAKVLANHLKVVMNYVIGDYHMAFVKDIQILEIFVIAKEIIHLWMNDKVRGLLVRLDFEKAYDYMDHSFLDYIMENTGFDIK
;
A
#
# COMPACT_ATOMS: atom_id res chain seq x y z
N MET A 1 6.92 10.07 -24.68
CA MET A 1 6.33 10.91 -23.60
C MET A 1 4.94 11.49 -23.89
N LYS A 2 4.40 11.43 -25.13
CA LYS A 2 3.06 12.00 -25.46
C LYS A 2 1.94 11.60 -24.48
N PHE A 3 1.85 10.33 -24.09
CA PHE A 3 0.88 9.81 -23.12
C PHE A 3 0.90 10.55 -21.77
N ILE A 4 2.08 10.79 -21.19
CA ILE A 4 2.21 11.49 -19.90
C ILE A 4 1.84 12.97 -20.05
N HIS A 5 2.22 13.62 -21.15
CA HIS A 5 1.82 15.00 -21.42
C HIS A 5 0.31 15.15 -21.62
N GLU A 6 -0.31 14.18 -22.29
CA GLU A 6 -1.76 14.17 -22.50
C GLU A 6 -2.52 13.95 -21.20
N PHE A 7 -2.07 13.01 -20.36
CA PHE A 7 -2.60 12.83 -19.01
C PHE A 7 -2.44 14.11 -18.17
N HIS A 8 -1.25 14.71 -18.16
CA HIS A 8 -1.00 15.93 -17.39
C HIS A 8 -1.87 17.11 -17.86
N ARG A 9 -2.18 17.20 -19.16
CA ARG A 9 -3.01 18.28 -19.70
C ARG A 9 -4.50 18.06 -19.47
N ASN A 10 -4.97 16.83 -19.62
CA ASN A 10 -6.39 16.51 -19.69
C ASN A 10 -6.94 15.81 -18.44
N GLY A 11 -6.07 15.35 -17.52
CA GLY A 11 -6.45 14.53 -16.36
C GLY A 11 -6.93 13.11 -16.71
N ASN A 12 -6.98 12.77 -18.00
CA ASN A 12 -7.63 11.56 -18.48
C ASN A 12 -6.61 10.50 -18.90
N ILE A 13 -6.92 9.27 -18.56
CA ILE A 13 -6.20 8.09 -19.00
C ILE A 13 -6.93 7.51 -20.21
N VAL A 14 -6.18 7.12 -21.25
CA VAL A 14 -6.76 6.52 -22.47
C VAL A 14 -7.53 5.25 -22.11
N ASN A 15 -8.77 5.13 -22.63
CA ASN A 15 -9.61 3.95 -22.48
C ASN A 15 -8.82 2.69 -22.89
N ASP A 16 -8.99 1.59 -22.14
CA ASP A 16 -8.29 0.31 -22.27
C ASP A 16 -6.86 0.21 -21.71
N SER A 17 -6.24 1.30 -21.27
CA SER A 17 -4.89 1.24 -20.70
C SER A 17 -4.80 0.50 -19.35
N ASN A 18 -5.95 0.28 -18.69
CA ASN A 18 -6.10 -0.53 -17.48
C ASN A 18 -6.46 -1.99 -17.77
N LYS A 19 -6.51 -2.45 -19.04
CA LYS A 19 -6.67 -3.87 -19.35
C LYS A 19 -5.46 -4.63 -18.81
N THR A 20 -5.73 -5.65 -17.98
CA THR A 20 -4.69 -6.45 -17.33
C THR A 20 -4.84 -7.92 -17.63
N PHE A 21 -3.73 -8.61 -17.84
CA PHE A 21 -3.71 -10.07 -17.84
C PHE A 21 -3.54 -10.57 -16.41
N ALA A 22 -4.45 -11.41 -15.92
CA ALA A 22 -4.31 -12.01 -14.59
C ALA A 22 -3.41 -13.25 -14.67
N ALA A 23 -2.25 -13.19 -14.01
CA ALA A 23 -1.34 -14.32 -13.86
C ALA A 23 -1.44 -14.89 -12.43
N LEU A 24 -1.48 -16.21 -12.28
CA LEU A 24 -1.50 -16.87 -10.98
C LEU A 24 -0.08 -17.26 -10.56
N ILE A 25 0.40 -16.73 -9.43
CA ILE A 25 1.71 -17.10 -8.88
C ILE A 25 1.52 -18.02 -7.67
N PRO A 26 2.16 -19.20 -7.63
CA PRO A 26 2.05 -20.10 -6.49
C PRO A 26 2.75 -19.51 -5.25
N LYS A 27 2.11 -19.66 -4.08
CA LYS A 27 2.64 -19.23 -2.76
C LYS A 27 3.54 -20.30 -2.12
N CYS A 28 3.37 -21.56 -2.51
CA CYS A 28 4.10 -22.71 -1.98
C CYS A 28 4.59 -23.60 -3.14
N SER A 29 5.49 -24.55 -2.85
CA SER A 29 6.10 -25.43 -3.85
C SER A 29 5.12 -26.40 -4.51
N HIS A 30 4.07 -26.83 -3.79
CA HIS A 30 3.07 -27.77 -4.28
C HIS A 30 1.66 -27.20 -4.03
N PRO A 31 1.16 -26.31 -4.90
CA PRO A 31 -0.16 -25.73 -4.74
C PRO A 31 -1.24 -26.75 -5.11
N GLU A 32 -2.21 -26.96 -4.23
CA GLU A 32 -3.31 -27.92 -4.41
C GLU A 32 -4.68 -27.24 -4.56
N SER A 33 -4.80 -26.00 -4.08
CA SER A 33 -6.02 -25.21 -4.11
C SER A 33 -5.82 -23.85 -4.79
N MET A 34 -6.90 -23.25 -5.30
CA MET A 34 -6.91 -21.86 -5.79
C MET A 34 -6.42 -20.85 -4.74
N ARG A 35 -6.57 -21.16 -3.44
CA ARG A 35 -6.07 -20.31 -2.33
C ARG A 35 -4.55 -20.26 -2.25
N ASP A 36 -3.87 -21.26 -2.81
CA ASP A 36 -2.41 -21.36 -2.83
C ASP A 36 -1.79 -20.49 -3.92
N PHE A 37 -2.61 -19.86 -4.76
CA PHE A 37 -2.17 -18.91 -5.75
C PHE A 37 -2.45 -17.47 -5.30
N ARG A 38 -1.54 -16.57 -5.67
CA ARG A 38 -1.75 -15.12 -5.62
C ARG A 38 -2.02 -14.64 -7.05
N PRO A 39 -3.18 -14.07 -7.35
CA PRO A 39 -3.39 -13.41 -8.63
C PRO A 39 -2.53 -12.14 -8.70
N ILE A 40 -1.86 -11.93 -9.83
CA ILE A 40 -1.13 -10.70 -10.14
C ILE A 40 -1.67 -10.15 -11.45
N SER A 41 -2.07 -8.89 -11.43
CA SER A 41 -2.50 -8.16 -12.62
C SER A 41 -1.29 -7.63 -13.39
N LEU A 42 -1.01 -8.22 -14.54
CA LEU A 42 -0.01 -7.73 -15.48
C LEU A 42 -0.61 -6.60 -16.32
N VAL A 43 -0.50 -5.38 -15.81
CA VAL A 43 -0.88 -4.14 -16.51
C VAL A 43 0.26 -3.60 -17.37
N GLY A 44 -0.08 -2.88 -18.44
CA GLY A 44 0.87 -2.24 -19.35
C GLY A 44 1.87 -1.31 -18.65
N SER A 45 3.09 -1.23 -19.17
CA SER A 45 4.18 -0.43 -18.58
C SER A 45 3.87 1.06 -18.53
N MET A 46 3.15 1.59 -19.52
CA MET A 46 2.75 3.02 -19.56
C MET A 46 1.90 3.41 -18.35
N TYR A 47 0.93 2.56 -17.99
CA TYR A 47 0.12 2.74 -16.79
C TYR A 47 0.99 2.67 -15.53
N LYS A 48 1.91 1.71 -15.44
CA LYS A 48 2.83 1.57 -14.29
C LYS A 48 3.72 2.80 -14.11
N ILE A 49 4.23 3.36 -15.21
CA ILE A 49 5.04 4.58 -15.18
C ILE A 49 4.22 5.74 -14.63
N LEU A 50 3.00 5.94 -15.13
CA LEU A 50 2.12 7.00 -14.65
C LEU A 50 1.77 6.81 -13.16
N ALA A 51 1.35 5.61 -12.76
CA ALA A 51 1.08 5.28 -11.36
C ALA A 51 2.30 5.53 -10.47
N LYS A 52 3.51 5.24 -10.96
CA LYS A 52 4.76 5.51 -10.23
C LYS A 52 5.05 7.00 -10.09
N VAL A 53 4.77 7.80 -11.12
CA VAL A 53 4.88 9.27 -11.04
C VAL A 53 3.93 9.81 -9.97
N LEU A 54 2.66 9.41 -9.99
CA LEU A 54 1.66 9.81 -8.99
C LEU A 54 2.05 9.37 -7.57
N ALA A 55 2.48 8.12 -7.40
CA ALA A 55 2.93 7.61 -6.11
C ALA A 55 4.15 8.36 -5.58
N ASN A 56 5.09 8.74 -6.44
CA ASN A 56 6.25 9.54 -6.04
C ASN A 56 5.85 10.97 -5.65
N HIS A 57 4.80 11.53 -6.26
CA HIS A 57 4.26 12.83 -5.87
C HIS A 57 3.61 12.77 -4.49
N LEU A 58 2.73 11.79 -4.25
CA LEU A 58 2.11 11.55 -2.93
C LEU A 58 3.14 11.26 -1.84
N LYS A 59 4.23 10.57 -2.18
CA LYS A 59 5.30 10.25 -1.23
C LYS A 59 5.90 11.48 -0.54
N VAL A 60 5.95 12.64 -1.21
CA VAL A 60 6.53 13.87 -0.64
C VAL A 60 5.71 14.38 0.54
N VAL A 61 4.39 14.15 0.52
CA VAL A 61 3.45 14.66 1.53
C VAL A 61 2.96 13.57 2.49
N MET A 62 3.30 12.30 2.24
CA MET A 62 2.80 11.16 3.01
C MET A 62 3.09 11.27 4.51
N ASN A 63 4.24 11.84 4.89
CA ASN A 63 4.63 12.04 6.30
C ASN A 63 3.69 13.00 7.07
N TYR A 64 2.91 13.83 6.39
CA TYR A 64 1.92 14.71 7.02
C TYR A 64 0.53 14.08 7.09
N VAL A 65 0.31 12.98 6.35
CA VAL A 65 -0.97 12.27 6.26
C VAL A 65 -1.01 11.07 7.20
N ILE A 66 0.11 10.35 7.33
CA ILE A 66 0.22 9.19 8.21
C ILE A 66 0.50 9.63 9.65
N GLY A 67 0.02 8.86 10.63
CA GLY A 67 0.32 9.11 12.04
C GLY A 67 1.76 8.76 12.42
N ASP A 68 2.24 9.33 13.53
CA ASP A 68 3.62 9.22 14.03
C ASP A 68 4.12 7.78 14.25
N TYR A 69 3.19 6.84 14.48
CA TYR A 69 3.49 5.43 14.75
C TYR A 69 3.42 4.55 13.50
N HIS A 70 3.12 5.11 12.33
CA HIS A 70 3.10 4.37 11.07
C HIS A 70 4.51 4.17 10.55
N MET A 71 5.06 2.97 10.75
CA MET A 71 6.45 2.66 10.36
C MET A 71 6.55 1.83 9.08
N ALA A 72 5.44 1.29 8.58
CA ALA A 72 5.43 0.47 7.37
C ALA A 72 5.46 1.33 6.10
N PHE A 73 6.17 0.88 5.06
CA PHE A 73 6.23 1.55 3.74
C PHE A 73 6.70 3.01 3.74
N VAL A 74 7.21 3.53 4.87
CA VAL A 74 7.86 4.83 4.97
C VAL A 74 9.30 4.71 4.48
N LYS A 75 9.76 5.75 3.78
CA LYS A 75 11.14 5.78 3.29
C LYS A 75 12.10 5.76 4.50
N ASP A 76 13.22 5.07 4.35
CA ASP A 76 14.31 5.07 5.32
C ASP A 76 14.01 4.35 6.66
N ILE A 77 12.87 3.64 6.76
CA ILE A 77 12.58 2.73 7.88
C ILE A 77 12.80 1.28 7.43
N GLN A 78 13.57 0.53 8.21
CA GLN A 78 13.78 -0.90 7.98
C GLN A 78 12.86 -1.76 8.85
N ILE A 79 12.44 -2.93 8.35
CA ILE A 79 11.59 -3.86 9.11
C ILE A 79 12.24 -4.31 10.44
N LEU A 80 13.58 -4.36 10.47
CA LEU A 80 14.34 -4.69 11.67
C LEU A 80 14.22 -3.62 12.76
N GLU A 81 14.13 -2.33 12.39
CA GLU A 81 13.96 -1.24 13.35
C GLU A 81 12.62 -1.36 14.08
N ILE A 82 11.55 -1.68 13.34
CA ILE A 82 10.22 -1.93 13.91
C ILE A 82 10.27 -3.09 14.91
N PHE A 83 10.97 -4.17 14.57
CA PHE A 83 11.11 -5.33 15.45
C PHE A 83 11.89 -5.00 16.72
N VAL A 84 12.97 -4.22 16.63
CA VAL A 84 13.75 -3.78 17.78
C VAL A 84 12.89 -2.91 18.71
N ILE A 85 12.15 -1.94 18.17
CA ILE A 85 11.24 -1.08 18.94
C ILE A 85 10.19 -1.92 19.67
N ALA A 86 9.54 -2.86 18.95
CA ALA A 86 8.53 -3.72 19.54
C ALA A 86 9.11 -4.60 20.67
N LYS A 87 10.33 -5.13 20.49
CA LYS A 87 11.02 -5.93 21.49
C LYS A 87 11.35 -5.11 22.74
N GLU A 88 11.81 -3.88 22.56
CA GLU A 88 12.15 -2.98 23.68
C GLU A 88 10.90 -2.61 24.49
N ILE A 89 9.77 -2.31 23.84
CA ILE A 89 8.50 -2.04 24.50
C ILE A 89 8.07 -3.23 25.38
N ILE A 90 8.17 -4.46 24.84
CA ILE A 90 7.85 -5.68 25.59
C ILE A 90 8.80 -5.86 26.77
N HIS A 91 10.10 -5.63 26.57
CA HIS A 91 11.10 -5.76 27.63
C HIS A 91 10.83 -4.79 28.79
N LEU A 92 10.52 -3.54 28.49
CA LEU A 92 10.16 -2.52 29.49
C LEU A 92 8.90 -2.93 30.28
N TRP A 93 7.85 -3.39 29.60
CA TRP A 93 6.64 -3.89 30.28
C TRP A 93 6.92 -5.04 31.24
N MET A 94 7.79 -5.97 30.83
CA MET A 94 8.18 -7.09 31.67
C MET A 94 8.99 -6.64 32.90
N ASN A 95 9.92 -5.71 32.74
CA ASN A 95 10.74 -5.17 33.82
C ASN A 95 9.91 -4.38 34.83
N ASP A 96 9.00 -3.53 34.35
CA ASP A 96 8.13 -2.69 35.18
C ASP A 96 6.94 -3.47 35.76
N LYS A 97 6.86 -4.78 35.48
CA LYS A 97 5.76 -5.69 35.90
C LYS A 97 4.37 -5.15 35.53
N VAL A 98 4.30 -4.41 34.42
CA VAL A 98 3.05 -3.86 33.91
C VAL A 98 2.26 -5.02 33.29
N ARG A 99 1.03 -5.21 33.77
CA ARG A 99 0.09 -6.14 33.14
C ARG A 99 -0.43 -5.50 31.85
N GLY A 100 -0.18 -6.14 30.72
CA GLY A 100 -0.57 -5.65 29.40
C GLY A 100 -1.00 -6.77 28.46
N LEU A 101 -1.61 -6.40 27.34
CA LEU A 101 -2.02 -7.30 26.27
C LEU A 101 -1.31 -6.90 24.98
N LEU A 102 -0.68 -7.86 24.31
CA LEU A 102 -0.17 -7.69 22.96
C LEU A 102 -1.22 -8.18 21.97
N VAL A 103 -1.67 -7.30 21.08
CA VAL A 103 -2.63 -7.63 20.02
C VAL A 103 -1.92 -7.57 18.67
N ARG A 104 -1.94 -8.70 17.94
CA ARG A 104 -1.49 -8.76 16.55
C ARG A 104 -2.71 -8.81 15.64
N LEU A 105 -2.88 -7.77 14.83
CA LEU A 105 -3.93 -7.68 13.82
C LEU A 105 -3.31 -7.85 12.43
N ASP A 106 -4.02 -8.56 11.56
CA ASP A 106 -3.67 -8.71 10.15
C ASP A 106 -4.93 -8.60 9.30
N PHE A 107 -4.82 -8.00 8.13
CA PHE A 107 -5.94 -7.80 7.22
C PHE A 107 -5.93 -8.88 6.15
N GLU A 108 -6.96 -9.73 6.13
CA GLU A 108 -7.15 -10.66 5.02
C GLU A 108 -7.40 -9.86 3.73
N LYS A 109 -6.57 -10.07 2.71
CA LYS A 109 -6.74 -9.47 1.37
C LYS A 109 -6.98 -7.95 1.40
N ALA A 110 -6.19 -7.23 2.19
CA ALA A 110 -6.34 -5.79 2.41
C ALA A 110 -6.56 -4.95 1.12
N TYR A 111 -5.87 -5.30 0.03
CA TYR A 111 -6.01 -4.61 -1.25
C TYR A 111 -7.22 -5.04 -2.08
N ASP A 112 -7.70 -6.28 -1.92
CA ASP A 112 -8.86 -6.79 -2.67
C ASP A 112 -10.19 -6.37 -2.01
N TYR A 113 -10.19 -6.10 -0.70
CA TYR A 113 -11.37 -5.68 0.06
C TYR A 113 -11.45 -4.18 0.33
N MET A 114 -10.56 -3.37 -0.24
CA MET A 114 -10.59 -1.92 -0.08
C MET A 114 -11.82 -1.33 -0.78
N ASP A 115 -12.69 -0.65 -0.03
CA ASP A 115 -13.79 0.11 -0.60
C ASP A 115 -13.27 1.42 -1.22
N HIS A 116 -13.56 1.62 -2.50
CA HIS A 116 -13.13 2.81 -3.23
C HIS A 116 -13.83 4.08 -2.72
N SER A 117 -15.08 3.98 -2.29
CA SER A 117 -15.83 5.13 -1.75
C SER A 117 -15.18 5.65 -0.46
N PHE A 118 -14.73 4.73 0.41
CA PHE A 118 -13.95 5.09 1.59
C PHE A 118 -12.58 5.70 1.22
N LEU A 119 -11.91 5.19 0.19
CA LEU A 119 -10.65 5.77 -0.28
C LEU A 119 -10.87 7.21 -0.77
N ASP A 120 -11.90 7.45 -1.57
CA ASP A 120 -12.25 8.79 -2.09
C ASP A 120 -12.52 9.74 -0.92
N TYR A 121 -13.29 9.30 0.09
CA TYR A 121 -13.51 10.07 1.32
C TYR A 121 -12.19 10.45 2.03
N ILE A 122 -11.23 9.53 2.14
CA ILE A 122 -9.93 9.84 2.74
C ILE A 122 -9.14 10.83 1.88
N MET A 123 -9.16 10.68 0.56
CA MET A 123 -8.48 11.58 -0.37
C MET A 123 -9.03 13.01 -0.27
N GLU A 124 -10.35 13.18 -0.18
CA GLU A 124 -10.99 14.48 0.04
C GLU A 124 -10.56 15.10 1.38
N ASN A 125 -10.63 14.34 2.48
CA ASN A 125 -10.29 14.84 3.81
C ASN A 125 -8.80 15.14 4.02
N THR A 126 -7.94 14.52 3.22
CA THR A 126 -6.47 14.77 3.25
C THR A 126 -6.05 15.89 2.30
N GLY A 127 -7.01 16.52 1.60
CA GLY A 127 -6.75 17.65 0.71
C GLY A 127 -6.23 17.24 -0.68
N PHE A 128 -6.38 15.97 -1.07
CA PHE A 128 -6.09 15.47 -2.42
C PHE A 128 -7.29 15.59 -3.38
N ASP A 129 -8.18 16.53 -3.09
CA ASP A 129 -9.45 16.74 -3.77
C ASP A 129 -9.30 16.83 -5.31
N ILE A 130 -10.28 16.24 -5.99
CA ILE A 130 -10.40 16.20 -7.43
C ILE A 130 -11.16 17.46 -7.83
N LYS A 131 -10.45 18.53 -8.15
CA LYS A 131 -11.05 19.65 -8.89
C LYS A 131 -11.26 19.31 -10.36
#